data_AF-X1R4X1-F1
#
_entry.id   AF-X1R4X1-F1
#
_cell.length_a   1.000
_cell.length_b   1.000
_cell.length_c   1.000
_cell.angle_alpha   90.00
_cell.angle_beta   90.00
_cell.angle_gamma   90.00
#
_symmetry.space_group_name_H-M   'P 1'
#
loop_
_entity.id
_entity.type
_entity.pdbx_description
1 polymer ?
#
loop_
_entity_poly.entity_id
_entity_poly.type
_entity_poly.pdbx_seq_one_letter_code
_entity_poly.pdbx_strand_id
1 'polypeptide(L)'
;MKGEPALWLPGIDHAGIAAQVVVERLLAKEGLSRHQLGRDKFMERMYQWAEKCRQTITEQLQRLGASCDWSREQFTLDEGPSRAVHTAFVRLYHKGLIYRGERIINWCPRCATALSDLEVDHKDIQGHLYYIRYHLAEGDKDFITVATTRPETILGDTAVAVNPKDKRFKAMLGKKVILPAVNRLIPVMADEAVDPDFGTGAVKITPAHDPVDFEIAQ
;
A
#
# COMPACT_ATOMS: atom_id res chain seq x y z
N MET A 1 39.10 26.00 7.55
CA MET A 1 37.99 26.12 8.52
C MET A 1 37.61 27.58 8.67
N LYS A 2 36.31 27.93 8.78
CA LYS A 2 35.79 29.32 8.82
C LYS A 2 35.75 29.97 10.22
N GLY A 3 36.11 29.23 11.27
CA GLY A 3 35.95 29.67 12.66
C GLY A 3 34.52 29.50 13.22
N GLU A 4 33.60 28.96 12.42
CA GLU A 4 32.23 28.65 12.84
C GLU A 4 32.18 27.29 13.57
N PRO A 5 31.42 27.18 14.69
CA PRO A 5 31.16 25.89 15.32
C PRO A 5 30.41 24.96 14.36
N ALA A 6 31.02 23.82 14.03
CA ALA A 6 30.40 22.79 13.20
C ALA A 6 30.04 21.58 14.06
N LEU A 7 28.77 21.19 14.04
CA LEU A 7 28.28 19.95 14.64
C LEU A 7 27.67 19.07 13.53
N TRP A 8 28.28 17.92 13.30
CA TRP A 8 27.76 16.91 12.38
C TRP A 8 27.53 15.62 13.16
N LEU A 9 26.27 15.29 13.40
CA LEU A 9 25.87 14.10 14.12
C LEU A 9 25.76 12.91 13.14
N PRO A 10 26.54 11.84 13.31
CA PRO A 10 26.36 10.62 12.55
C PRO A 10 25.19 9.81 13.12
N GLY A 11 24.51 9.06 12.25
CA GLY A 11 23.48 8.14 12.68
C GLY A 11 23.13 7.12 11.62
N ILE A 12 22.54 6.02 12.06
CA ILE A 12 22.25 4.85 11.23
C ILE A 12 20.80 4.47 11.41
N ASP A 13 20.15 4.13 10.31
CA ASP A 13 18.77 3.71 10.29
C ASP A 13 18.66 2.18 10.27
N HIS A 14 17.74 1.66 11.08
CA HIS A 14 17.32 0.25 11.08
C HIS A 14 16.60 -0.18 9.80
N ALA A 15 16.09 0.78 9.01
CA ALA A 15 15.52 0.56 7.67
C ALA A 15 14.30 -0.39 7.60
N GLY A 16 13.67 -0.71 8.74
CA GLY A 16 12.42 -1.45 8.86
C GLY A 16 12.26 -2.60 7.84
N ILE A 17 11.36 -2.40 6.87
CA ILE A 17 11.03 -3.39 5.84
C ILE A 17 12.20 -3.73 4.90
N ALA A 18 13.07 -2.77 4.58
CA ALA A 18 14.21 -3.00 3.71
C ALA A 18 15.23 -3.93 4.36
N ALA A 19 15.54 -3.69 5.64
CA ALA A 19 16.40 -4.58 6.43
C ALA A 19 15.78 -5.98 6.55
N GLN A 20 14.47 -6.06 6.82
CA GLN A 20 13.76 -7.33 6.92
C GLN A 20 13.89 -8.17 5.64
N VAL A 21 13.68 -7.56 4.46
CA VAL A 21 13.79 -8.24 3.16
C VAL A 21 15.22 -8.73 2.91
N VAL A 22 16.25 -7.96 3.29
CA VAL A 22 17.64 -8.38 3.15
C VAL A 22 17.94 -9.60 4.03
N VAL A 23 17.53 -9.56 5.31
CA VAL A 23 17.74 -10.68 6.24
C VAL A 23 16.97 -11.92 5.81
N GLU A 24 15.72 -11.78 5.36
CA GLU A 24 14.95 -12.90 4.79
C GLU A 24 15.65 -13.54 3.59
N ARG A 25 16.27 -12.75 2.70
CA ARG A 25 17.05 -13.28 1.57
C ARG A 25 18.32 -14.01 2.03
N LEU A 26 18.96 -13.56 3.11
CA LEU A 26 20.11 -14.26 3.69
C LEU A 26 19.68 -15.59 4.30
N LEU A 27 18.59 -15.61 5.06
CA LEU A 27 18.01 -16.83 5.63
C LEU A 27 17.57 -17.83 4.56
N ALA A 28 16.99 -17.35 3.46
CA ALA A 28 16.60 -18.21 2.34
C ALA A 28 17.81 -18.94 1.71
N LYS A 29 18.99 -18.31 1.68
CA LYS A 29 20.25 -18.96 1.24
C LYS A 29 20.72 -20.04 2.21
N GLU A 30 20.35 -19.92 3.48
CA GLU A 30 20.58 -20.93 4.53
C GLU A 30 19.49 -22.01 4.55
N GLY A 31 18.48 -21.93 3.66
CA GLY A 31 17.35 -22.86 3.61
C GLY A 31 16.31 -22.66 4.71
N LEU A 32 16.36 -21.53 5.41
CA LEU A 32 15.45 -21.17 6.50
C LEU A 32 14.50 -20.04 6.10
N SER A 33 13.33 -20.02 6.73
CA SER A 33 12.38 -18.90 6.63
C SER A 33 12.17 -18.23 7.99
N ARG A 34 11.77 -16.95 7.99
CA ARG A 34 11.43 -16.23 9.23
C ARG A 34 10.33 -16.92 10.04
N HIS A 35 9.40 -17.61 9.36
CA HIS A 35 8.28 -18.29 9.99
C HIS A 35 8.73 -19.54 10.75
N GLN A 36 9.76 -20.23 10.26
CA GLN A 36 10.35 -21.39 10.93
C GLN A 36 11.20 -21.01 12.14
N LEU A 37 11.87 -19.85 12.09
CA LEU A 37 12.68 -19.34 13.21
C LEU A 37 11.83 -18.85 14.38
N GLY A 38 10.65 -18.30 14.10
CA GLY A 38 9.85 -17.58 15.08
C GLY A 38 10.37 -16.15 15.31
N ARG A 39 9.55 -15.34 15.99
CA ARG A 39 9.78 -13.90 16.15
C ARG A 39 11.09 -13.59 16.87
N ASP A 40 11.34 -14.22 18.01
CA ASP A 40 12.45 -13.84 18.90
C ASP A 40 13.80 -14.11 18.24
N LYS A 41 13.99 -15.32 17.69
CA LYS A 41 15.21 -15.69 16.94
C LYS A 41 15.40 -14.85 15.68
N PHE A 42 14.30 -14.50 15.00
CA PHE A 42 14.38 -13.61 13.85
C PHE A 42 14.84 -12.20 14.26
N MET A 43 14.34 -11.67 15.37
CA MET A 43 14.78 -10.38 15.91
C MET A 43 16.26 -10.40 16.30
N GLU A 44 16.73 -11.47 16.95
CA GLU A 44 18.16 -11.65 17.24
C GLU A 44 19.00 -11.60 15.96
N ARG A 45 18.56 -12.29 14.90
CA ARG A 45 19.24 -12.29 13.60
C ARG A 45 19.27 -10.88 12.97
N MET A 46 18.17 -10.15 13.08
CA MET A 46 18.06 -8.76 12.62
C MET A 46 19.05 -7.84 13.35
N TYR A 47 19.14 -7.94 14.68
CA TYR A 47 20.09 -7.14 15.47
C TYR A 47 21.55 -7.48 15.14
N GLN A 48 21.88 -8.76 15.00
CA GLN A 48 23.23 -9.18 14.58
C GLN A 48 23.60 -8.62 13.20
N TRP A 49 22.66 -8.65 12.26
CA TRP A 49 22.87 -8.10 10.93
C TRP A 49 23.03 -6.57 10.97
N ALA A 50 22.16 -5.88 11.73
CA ALA A 50 22.21 -4.44 11.87
C ALA A 50 23.54 -3.97 12.48
N GLU A 51 24.04 -4.64 13.52
CA GLU A 51 25.32 -4.30 14.15
C GLU A 51 26.50 -4.46 13.19
N LYS A 52 26.52 -5.57 12.44
CA LYS A 52 27.55 -5.79 11.41
C LYS A 52 27.53 -4.70 10.33
N CYS A 53 26.34 -4.32 9.86
CA CYS A 53 26.17 -3.24 8.89
C CYS A 53 26.61 -1.90 9.48
N ARG A 54 26.23 -1.61 10.73
CA ARG A 54 26.61 -0.40 11.45
C ARG A 54 28.12 -0.23 11.55
N GLN A 55 28.83 -1.27 11.99
CA GLN A 55 30.28 -1.26 12.04
C GLN A 55 30.89 -0.99 10.65
N THR A 56 30.40 -1.70 9.62
CA THR A 56 30.92 -1.55 8.25
C THR A 56 30.72 -0.14 7.70
N ILE A 57 29.53 0.45 7.89
CA ILE A 57 29.20 1.81 7.44
C ILE A 57 30.08 2.85 8.15
N THR A 58 30.24 2.71 9.47
CA THR A 58 31.09 3.60 10.27
C THR A 58 32.54 3.55 9.79
N GLU A 59 33.11 2.36 9.60
CA GLU A 59 34.48 2.21 9.08
C GLU A 59 34.67 2.83 7.69
N GLN A 60 33.67 2.68 6.80
CA GLN A 60 33.69 3.29 5.47
C GLN A 60 33.72 4.82 5.55
N LEU A 61 32.83 5.42 6.35
CA LEU A 61 32.76 6.87 6.52
C LEU A 61 34.03 7.43 7.16
N GLN A 62 34.60 6.74 8.16
CA GLN A 62 35.88 7.11 8.76
C GLN A 62 37.03 7.09 7.76
N ARG A 63 37.11 6.04 6.91
CA ARG A 63 38.12 5.94 5.84
C ARG A 63 37.99 7.03 4.78
N LEU A 64 36.77 7.51 4.52
CA LEU A 64 36.52 8.64 3.64
C LEU A 64 36.90 10.00 4.26
N GLY A 65 37.28 10.03 5.55
CA GLY A 65 37.65 11.25 6.25
C GLY A 65 36.43 12.06 6.74
N ALA A 66 35.29 11.41 6.97
CA ALA A 66 34.13 12.08 7.56
C ALA A 66 34.47 12.60 8.97
N SER A 67 34.45 13.93 9.13
CA SER A 67 34.79 14.63 10.37
C SER A 67 33.57 14.84 11.29
N CYS A 68 32.66 13.85 11.36
CA CYS A 68 31.50 13.92 12.22
C CYS A 68 31.84 13.60 13.69
N ASP A 69 30.93 13.96 14.59
CA ASP A 69 31.07 13.68 16.03
C ASP A 69 30.70 12.22 16.33
N TRP A 70 31.67 11.32 16.17
CA TRP A 70 31.54 9.89 16.46
C TRP A 70 31.18 9.60 17.92
N SER A 71 31.43 10.52 18.86
CA SER A 71 31.05 10.33 20.27
C SER A 71 29.54 10.37 20.50
N ARG A 72 28.78 10.90 19.53
CA ARG A 72 27.32 11.06 19.57
C ARG A 72 26.62 10.31 18.45
N GLU A 73 27.22 9.25 17.95
CA GLU A 73 26.57 8.38 16.98
C GLU A 73 25.29 7.77 17.56
N GLN A 74 24.24 7.68 16.75
CA GLN A 74 22.93 7.19 17.17
C GLN A 74 22.39 6.17 16.17
N PHE A 75 21.76 5.12 16.68
CA PHE A 75 20.99 4.16 15.91
C PHE A 75 19.49 4.33 16.20
N THR A 76 18.64 4.20 15.20
CA THR A 76 17.19 4.48 15.35
C THR A 76 16.47 3.59 16.35
N LEU A 77 17.01 2.42 16.70
CA LEU A 77 16.47 1.55 17.76
C LEU A 77 17.13 1.73 19.13
N ASP A 78 18.07 2.68 19.26
CA ASP A 78 18.61 3.05 20.57
C ASP A 78 17.52 3.66 21.45
N GLU A 79 17.74 3.65 22.78
CA GLU A 79 16.77 4.11 23.77
C GLU A 79 16.32 5.56 23.52
N GLY A 80 17.25 6.45 23.17
CA GLY A 80 16.99 7.87 22.92
C GLY A 80 16.02 8.11 21.75
N PRO A 81 16.38 7.71 20.51
CA PRO A 81 15.51 7.81 19.34
C PRO A 81 14.17 7.09 19.53
N SER A 82 14.16 5.89 20.12
CA SER A 82 12.93 5.14 20.41
C SER A 82 11.98 5.91 21.32
N ARG A 83 12.51 6.52 22.39
CA ARG A 83 11.73 7.38 23.29
C ARG A 83 11.21 8.63 22.59
N ALA A 84 11.97 9.20 21.66
CA ALA A 84 11.54 10.35 20.86
C ALA A 84 10.33 10.00 19.98
N VAL A 85 10.35 8.85 19.31
CA VAL A 85 9.22 8.35 18.49
C VAL A 85 7.99 8.11 19.35
N HIS A 86 8.12 7.43 20.49
CA HIS A 86 6.99 7.24 21.43
C HIS A 86 6.39 8.56 21.90
N THR A 87 7.24 9.52 22.25
CA THR A 87 6.80 10.85 22.70
C THR A 87 6.06 11.58 21.58
N ALA A 88 6.56 11.53 20.35
CA ALA A 88 5.92 12.14 19.20
C ALA A 88 4.55 11.50 18.92
N PHE A 89 4.47 10.17 18.91
CA PHE A 89 3.22 9.43 18.72
C PHE A 89 2.16 9.82 19.76
N VAL A 90 2.50 9.75 21.06
CA VAL A 90 1.57 10.08 22.15
C VAL A 90 1.09 11.54 22.07
N ARG A 91 1.99 12.47 21.75
CA ARG A 91 1.63 13.89 21.56
C ARG A 91 0.66 14.08 20.39
N LEU A 92 0.91 13.44 19.25
CA LEU A 92 0.05 13.54 18.07
C LEU A 92 -1.30 12.86 18.31
N TYR A 93 -1.32 11.75 19.03
CA TYR A 93 -2.53 11.07 19.47
C TYR A 93 -3.39 11.95 20.38
N HIS A 94 -2.80 12.55 21.42
CA HIS A 94 -3.54 13.47 22.30
C HIS A 94 -4.02 14.76 21.62
N LYS A 95 -3.40 15.15 20.51
CA LYS A 95 -3.87 16.25 19.65
C LYS A 95 -5.00 15.85 18.70
N GLY A 96 -5.42 14.58 18.67
CA GLY A 96 -6.44 14.07 17.75
C GLY A 96 -5.95 13.88 16.32
N LEU A 97 -4.63 13.92 16.07
CA LEU A 97 -4.04 13.75 14.73
C LEU A 97 -3.75 12.29 14.36
N ILE A 98 -3.80 11.38 15.34
CA ILE A 98 -3.67 9.93 15.14
C ILE A 98 -4.97 9.27 15.54
N TYR A 99 -5.49 8.42 14.66
CA TYR A 99 -6.69 7.63 14.89
C TYR A 99 -6.50 6.20 14.35
N ARG A 100 -7.41 5.31 14.74
CA ARG A 100 -7.51 3.95 14.19
C ARG A 100 -8.85 3.83 13.47
N GLY A 101 -8.83 3.36 12.24
CA GLY A 101 -10.03 3.16 11.43
C GLY A 101 -9.80 2.11 10.36
N GLU A 102 -10.88 1.75 9.67
CA GLU A 102 -10.85 0.88 8.50
C GLU A 102 -10.71 1.74 7.25
N ARG A 103 -9.68 1.47 6.46
CA ARG A 103 -9.42 2.14 5.18
C ARG A 103 -8.76 1.14 4.25
N ILE A 104 -8.92 1.33 2.95
CA ILE A 104 -8.10 0.62 1.99
C ILE A 104 -6.62 0.97 2.18
N ILE A 105 -5.76 -0.03 2.06
CA ILE A 105 -4.32 0.08 2.24
C ILE A 105 -3.60 -0.66 1.12
N ASN A 106 -2.36 -0.27 0.83
CA ASN A 106 -1.50 -1.04 -0.05
C ASN A 106 -0.96 -2.25 0.72
N TRP A 107 -1.47 -3.43 0.43
CA TRP A 107 -1.04 -4.67 1.08
C TRP A 107 -0.04 -5.44 0.22
N CYS A 108 1.14 -5.74 0.78
CA CYS A 108 2.11 -6.60 0.11
C CYS A 108 1.92 -8.07 0.54
N PRO A 109 1.45 -8.98 -0.34
CA PRO A 109 1.20 -10.37 0.02
C PRO A 109 2.48 -11.15 0.35
N ARG A 110 3.64 -10.74 -0.21
CA ARG A 110 4.94 -11.34 0.11
C ARG A 110 5.40 -10.98 1.52
N CYS A 111 5.39 -9.69 1.84
CA CYS A 111 5.88 -9.20 3.13
C CYS A 111 4.86 -9.43 4.26
N ALA A 112 3.59 -9.62 3.91
CA ALA A 112 2.45 -9.70 4.81
C ALA A 112 2.33 -8.45 5.71
N THR A 113 2.41 -7.27 5.10
CA THR A 113 2.30 -5.98 5.79
C THR A 113 1.67 -4.93 4.88
N ALA A 114 1.10 -3.90 5.51
CA ALA A 114 0.72 -2.65 4.86
C ALA A 114 1.97 -1.86 4.46
N LEU A 115 1.88 -1.13 3.35
CA LEU A 115 2.87 -0.17 2.86
C LEU A 115 2.21 1.20 2.70
N SER A 116 2.99 2.26 2.92
CA SER A 116 2.58 3.62 2.58
C SER A 116 2.62 3.84 1.06
N ASP A 117 1.90 4.85 0.56
CA ASP A 117 1.89 5.18 -0.88
C ASP A 117 3.31 5.50 -1.40
N LEU A 118 4.17 6.09 -0.56
CA LEU A 118 5.56 6.41 -0.91
C LEU A 118 6.47 5.18 -1.03
N GLU A 119 6.02 4.00 -0.56
CA GLU A 119 6.75 2.74 -0.63
C GLU A 119 6.29 1.84 -1.79
N VAL A 120 5.34 2.32 -2.61
CA VAL A 120 4.77 1.59 -3.74
C VAL A 120 5.26 2.18 -5.06
N ASP A 121 6.01 1.38 -5.81
CA ASP A 121 6.46 1.74 -7.15
C ASP A 121 5.45 1.25 -8.21
N HIS A 122 4.94 2.19 -9.02
CA HIS A 122 4.12 1.87 -10.17
C HIS A 122 4.99 1.49 -11.37
N LYS A 123 4.59 0.43 -12.07
CA LYS A 123 5.27 -0.07 -13.27
C LYS A 123 4.24 -0.43 -14.32
N ASP A 124 4.50 0.01 -15.55
CA ASP A 124 3.68 -0.37 -16.69
C ASP A 124 3.92 -1.83 -17.03
N ILE A 125 2.84 -2.60 -17.05
CA ILE A 125 2.84 -4.01 -17.43
C ILE A 125 1.81 -4.24 -18.52
N GLN A 126 2.15 -5.10 -19.47
CA GLN A 126 1.17 -5.53 -20.47
C GLN A 126 0.13 -6.41 -19.79
N GLY A 127 -1.13 -6.02 -19.90
CA GLY A 127 -2.27 -6.74 -19.34
C GLY A 127 -3.38 -6.96 -20.35
N HIS A 128 -4.51 -7.44 -19.85
CA HIS A 128 -5.73 -7.64 -20.63
C HIS A 128 -6.85 -6.75 -20.08
N LEU A 129 -7.66 -6.21 -20.99
CA LEU A 129 -8.89 -5.52 -20.65
C LEU A 129 -10.07 -6.45 -21.02
N TYR A 130 -10.80 -6.89 -20.00
CA TYR A 130 -11.94 -7.80 -20.14
C TYR A 130 -13.24 -7.02 -20.23
N TYR A 131 -14.18 -7.52 -21.04
CA TYR A 131 -15.50 -6.94 -21.24
C TYR A 131 -16.57 -7.92 -20.76
N ILE A 132 -17.35 -7.51 -19.76
CA ILE A 132 -18.23 -8.41 -19.01
C ILE A 132 -19.63 -7.83 -18.95
N ARG A 133 -20.64 -8.67 -19.23
CA ARG A 133 -22.04 -8.24 -19.27
C ARG A 133 -22.71 -8.46 -17.92
N TYR A 134 -23.37 -7.40 -17.44
CA TYR A 134 -24.22 -7.39 -16.25
C TYR A 134 -25.65 -7.21 -16.73
N HIS A 135 -26.46 -8.26 -16.61
CA HIS A 135 -27.85 -8.23 -17.08
C HIS A 135 -28.71 -7.36 -16.18
N LEU A 136 -29.63 -6.58 -16.74
CA LEU A 136 -30.60 -5.85 -15.94
C LEU A 136 -31.54 -6.82 -15.23
N ALA A 137 -31.93 -6.48 -14.00
CA ALA A 137 -32.91 -7.26 -13.25
C ALA A 137 -34.31 -7.17 -13.87
N GLU A 138 -34.62 -6.02 -14.48
CA GLU A 138 -35.89 -5.71 -15.13
C GLU A 138 -35.70 -5.78 -16.66
N GLY A 139 -35.70 -6.99 -17.21
CA GLY A 139 -35.67 -7.24 -18.66
C GLY A 139 -34.62 -8.27 -19.08
N ASP A 140 -35.08 -9.41 -19.63
CA ASP A 140 -34.23 -10.57 -19.96
C ASP A 140 -33.14 -10.30 -21.02
N LYS A 141 -33.20 -9.19 -21.76
CA LYS A 141 -32.28 -8.91 -22.88
C LYS A 141 -31.36 -7.72 -22.68
N ASP A 142 -31.63 -6.85 -21.71
CA ASP A 142 -30.84 -5.64 -21.52
C ASP A 142 -29.65 -5.93 -20.61
N PHE A 143 -28.48 -5.40 -20.95
CA PHE A 143 -27.25 -5.57 -20.17
C PHE A 143 -26.37 -4.33 -20.24
N ILE A 144 -25.54 -4.15 -19.22
CA ILE A 144 -24.43 -3.20 -19.21
C ILE A 144 -23.14 -3.98 -19.40
N THR A 145 -22.33 -3.57 -20.38
CA THR A 145 -20.97 -4.12 -20.53
C THR A 145 -20.01 -3.26 -19.72
N VAL A 146 -19.30 -3.87 -18.78
CA VAL A 146 -18.25 -3.24 -17.96
C VAL A 146 -16.88 -3.65 -18.50
N ALA A 147 -15.95 -2.69 -18.56
CA ALA A 147 -14.54 -2.94 -18.86
C ALA A 147 -13.73 -3.05 -17.55
N THR A 148 -12.94 -4.12 -17.38
CA THR A 148 -12.10 -4.32 -16.18
C THR A 148 -10.81 -5.06 -16.51
N THR A 149 -9.72 -4.70 -15.84
CA THR A 149 -8.45 -5.46 -15.86
C THR A 149 -8.40 -6.54 -14.79
N ARG A 150 -9.37 -6.57 -13.86
CA ARG A 150 -9.41 -7.43 -12.67
C ARG A 150 -10.72 -8.22 -12.59
N PRO A 151 -10.97 -9.18 -13.50
CA PRO A 151 -12.21 -9.96 -13.51
C PRO A 151 -12.43 -10.76 -12.21
N GLU A 152 -11.37 -11.12 -11.50
CA GLU A 152 -11.43 -11.82 -10.21
C GLU A 152 -12.12 -11.00 -9.10
N THR A 153 -12.17 -9.67 -9.23
CA THR A 153 -12.75 -8.77 -8.22
C THR A 153 -14.27 -8.60 -8.34
N ILE A 154 -14.88 -9.12 -9.41
CA ILE A 154 -16.32 -8.99 -9.69
C ILE A 154 -17.17 -9.47 -8.52
N LEU A 155 -16.76 -10.54 -7.83
CA LEU A 155 -17.50 -11.09 -6.69
C LEU A 155 -17.69 -10.07 -5.55
N GLY A 156 -16.82 -9.06 -5.48
CA GLY A 156 -16.87 -7.97 -4.51
C GLY A 156 -17.66 -6.74 -4.98
N ASP A 157 -18.22 -6.73 -6.19
CA ASP A 157 -18.84 -5.52 -6.76
C ASP A 157 -20.08 -5.11 -5.98
N THR A 158 -20.14 -3.84 -5.62
CA THR A 158 -21.25 -3.25 -4.87
C THR A 158 -22.16 -2.40 -5.74
N ALA A 159 -21.67 -1.90 -6.88
CA ALA A 159 -22.42 -1.10 -7.85
C ALA A 159 -21.75 -1.16 -9.24
N VAL A 160 -22.44 -0.65 -10.25
CA VAL A 160 -21.86 -0.26 -11.54
C VAL A 160 -22.00 1.25 -11.67
N ALA A 161 -20.88 1.96 -11.86
CA ALA A 161 -20.87 3.40 -12.05
C ALA A 161 -20.79 3.76 -13.54
N VAL A 162 -21.55 4.77 -13.94
CA VAL A 162 -21.55 5.35 -15.30
C VAL A 162 -21.52 6.87 -15.19
N ASN A 163 -20.97 7.54 -16.20
CA ASN A 163 -20.97 8.99 -16.21
C ASN A 163 -22.40 9.56 -16.45
N PRO A 164 -22.90 10.51 -15.66
CA PRO A 164 -24.23 11.10 -15.84
C PRO A 164 -24.42 11.83 -17.19
N LYS A 165 -23.32 12.32 -17.78
CA LYS A 165 -23.33 13.00 -19.09
C LYS A 165 -23.38 12.01 -20.25
N ASP A 166 -23.10 10.73 -20.00
CA ASP A 166 -23.17 9.69 -21.02
C ASP A 166 -24.64 9.34 -21.34
N LYS A 167 -25.08 9.74 -22.54
CA LYS A 167 -26.44 9.50 -23.02
C LYS A 167 -26.76 8.01 -23.18
N ARG A 168 -25.75 7.14 -23.33
CA ARG A 168 -25.92 5.68 -23.53
C ARG A 168 -26.58 5.02 -22.31
N PHE A 169 -26.26 5.50 -21.09
CA PHE A 169 -26.67 4.85 -19.85
C PHE A 169 -27.78 5.59 -19.07
N LYS A 170 -28.28 6.72 -19.58
CA LYS A 170 -29.33 7.52 -18.91
C LYS A 170 -30.57 6.71 -18.53
N ALA A 171 -31.01 5.79 -19.38
CA ALA A 171 -32.18 4.93 -19.13
C ALA A 171 -31.90 3.78 -18.14
N MET A 172 -30.64 3.56 -17.77
CA MET A 172 -30.20 2.49 -16.87
C MET A 172 -29.82 3.00 -15.48
N LEU A 173 -29.65 4.31 -15.31
CA LEU A 173 -29.40 4.95 -14.01
C LEU A 173 -30.53 4.63 -13.02
N GLY A 174 -30.14 4.24 -11.80
CA GLY A 174 -31.08 3.86 -10.73
C GLY A 174 -31.67 2.45 -10.87
N LYS A 175 -31.47 1.77 -12.01
CA LYS A 175 -31.85 0.36 -12.15
C LYS A 175 -30.87 -0.55 -11.43
N LYS A 176 -31.27 -1.82 -11.27
CA LYS A 176 -30.42 -2.86 -10.71
C LYS A 176 -29.95 -3.80 -11.82
N VAL A 177 -28.69 -4.22 -11.71
CA VAL A 177 -28.12 -5.28 -12.54
C VAL A 177 -27.79 -6.51 -11.69
N ILE A 178 -27.79 -7.66 -12.33
CA ILE A 178 -27.44 -8.94 -11.75
C ILE A 178 -25.92 -9.09 -11.85
N LEU A 179 -25.27 -9.19 -10.71
CA LEU A 179 -23.85 -9.46 -10.60
C LEU A 179 -23.55 -10.86 -11.16
N PRO A 180 -22.67 -10.99 -12.17
CA PRO A 180 -22.32 -12.29 -12.74
C PRO A 180 -21.78 -13.26 -11.67
N ALA A 181 -22.02 -14.56 -11.89
CA ALA A 181 -21.64 -15.69 -11.02
C ALA A 181 -22.37 -15.82 -9.67
N VAL A 182 -22.70 -14.71 -8.99
CA VAL A 182 -23.33 -14.75 -7.64
C VAL A 182 -24.81 -14.36 -7.63
N ASN A 183 -25.34 -13.85 -8.75
CA ASN A 183 -26.75 -13.47 -8.91
C ASN A 183 -27.25 -12.46 -7.86
N ARG A 184 -26.34 -11.64 -7.30
CA ARG A 184 -26.68 -10.54 -6.39
C ARG A 184 -27.13 -9.32 -7.19
N LEU A 185 -28.17 -8.64 -6.73
CA LEU A 185 -28.60 -7.38 -7.34
C LEU A 185 -27.74 -6.22 -6.84
N ILE A 186 -27.15 -5.46 -7.75
CA ILE A 186 -26.37 -4.26 -7.47
C ILE A 186 -26.92 -3.06 -8.25
N PRO A 187 -26.91 -1.84 -7.68
CA PRO A 187 -27.42 -0.65 -8.35
C PRO A 187 -26.48 -0.16 -9.46
N VAL A 188 -27.08 0.53 -10.43
CA VAL A 188 -26.37 1.37 -11.40
C VAL A 188 -26.42 2.82 -10.91
N MET A 189 -25.26 3.40 -10.63
CA MET A 189 -25.11 4.75 -10.09
C MET A 189 -24.44 5.69 -11.08
N ALA A 190 -24.70 6.99 -10.91
CA ALA A 190 -24.02 8.03 -11.66
C ALA A 190 -22.81 8.52 -10.87
N ASP A 191 -21.65 8.59 -11.53
CA ASP A 191 -20.45 9.20 -10.96
C ASP A 191 -19.69 9.99 -12.04
N GLU A 192 -19.29 11.23 -11.74
CA GLU A 192 -18.58 12.09 -12.69
C GLU A 192 -17.10 11.69 -12.88
N ALA A 193 -16.52 10.91 -11.97
CA ALA A 193 -15.16 10.39 -12.06
C ALA A 193 -15.01 9.31 -13.15
N VAL A 194 -16.12 8.72 -13.61
CA VAL A 194 -16.10 7.72 -14.69
C VAL A 194 -15.83 8.41 -16.03
N ASP A 195 -14.78 7.99 -16.73
CA ASP A 195 -14.46 8.44 -18.09
C ASP A 195 -15.38 7.75 -19.12
N PRO A 196 -16.23 8.48 -19.87
CA PRO A 196 -17.09 7.92 -20.91
C PRO A 196 -16.31 7.31 -22.10
N ASP A 197 -15.10 7.79 -22.36
CA ASP A 197 -14.30 7.40 -23.52
C ASP A 197 -13.42 6.18 -23.24
N PHE A 198 -13.20 5.84 -21.96
CA PHE A 198 -12.43 4.66 -21.57
C PHE A 198 -13.28 3.38 -21.57
N GLY A 199 -12.82 2.36 -22.32
CA GLY A 199 -13.47 1.05 -22.39
C GLY A 199 -14.91 1.15 -22.90
N THR A 200 -15.89 0.95 -22.01
CA THR A 200 -17.32 1.02 -22.34
C THR A 200 -18.01 2.27 -21.78
N GLY A 201 -17.33 3.09 -20.98
CA GLY A 201 -17.93 4.17 -20.18
C GLY A 201 -18.71 3.69 -18.95
N ALA A 202 -18.62 2.40 -18.61
CA ALA A 202 -19.20 1.80 -17.41
C ALA A 202 -18.12 1.03 -16.63
N VAL A 203 -18.04 1.30 -15.33
CA VAL A 203 -17.01 0.77 -14.42
C VAL A 203 -17.68 0.00 -13.29
N LYS A 204 -17.12 -1.15 -12.92
CA LYS A 204 -17.53 -1.89 -11.72
C LYS A 204 -16.96 -1.21 -10.48
N ILE A 205 -17.75 -1.13 -9.41
CA ILE A 205 -17.33 -0.54 -8.13
C ILE A 205 -17.08 -1.64 -7.11
N THR A 206 -15.82 -1.88 -6.77
CA THR A 206 -15.37 -2.89 -5.80
C THR A 206 -14.58 -2.27 -4.62
N PRO A 207 -15.26 -1.64 -3.64
CA PRO A 207 -14.63 -0.82 -2.59
C PRO A 207 -13.59 -1.54 -1.74
N ALA A 208 -13.72 -2.86 -1.56
CA ALA A 208 -12.78 -3.64 -0.75
C ALA A 208 -11.43 -3.89 -1.43
N HIS A 209 -11.27 -3.50 -2.71
CA HIS A 209 -10.15 -3.94 -3.54
C HIS A 209 -9.49 -2.86 -4.38
N ASP A 210 -10.05 -1.65 -4.46
CA ASP A 210 -9.48 -0.54 -5.24
C ASP A 210 -9.75 0.82 -4.54
N PRO A 211 -8.76 1.72 -4.48
CA PRO A 211 -8.91 2.97 -3.74
C PRO A 211 -9.90 3.94 -4.39
N VAL A 212 -9.98 3.96 -5.73
CA VAL A 212 -10.94 4.80 -6.46
C VAL A 212 -12.35 4.28 -6.20
N ASP A 213 -12.54 2.97 -6.29
CA ASP A 213 -13.84 2.34 -5.98
C ASP A 213 -14.26 2.56 -4.51
N PHE A 214 -13.29 2.57 -3.59
CA PHE A 214 -13.54 2.85 -2.17
C PHE A 214 -14.02 4.29 -1.95
N GLU A 215 -13.40 5.26 -2.63
CA GLU A 215 -13.81 6.67 -2.56
C GLU A 215 -15.19 6.91 -3.18
N ILE A 216 -15.49 6.28 -4.32
CA ILE A 216 -16.81 6.37 -4.99
C ILE A 216 -17.94 5.81 -4.09
N ALA A 217 -17.63 4.84 -3.25
CA ALA A 217 -18.62 4.19 -2.39
C ALA A 217 -18.89 4.89 -1.05
N GLN A 218 -18.14 5.95 -0.70
CA GLN A 218 -18.38 6.76 0.50
C GLN A 218 -19.49 7.80 0.27
#